data_AF-A0A1M3BDA5-F1
#
_entry.id   AF-A0A1M3BDA5-F1
#
_cell.length_a   1.000
_cell.length_b   1.000
_cell.length_c   1.000
_cell.angle_alpha   90.00
_cell.angle_beta   90.00
_cell.angle_gamma   90.00
#
_symmetry.space_group_name_H-M   'P 1'
#
loop_
_entity.id
_entity.type
_entity.pdbx_description
1 polymer ?
#
loop_
_entity_poly.entity_id
_entity_poly.type
_entity_poly.pdbx_seq_one_letter_code
_entity_poly.pdbx_strand_id
1 'polypeptide(L)'
;MFGLEKQKKPGGKSDEFLYELEKELKHPVKRNTIKKKVESRIQQIKSALRGGIEQEDYDQLNTILRGYEAILKMIGRFTPKH
;
A
#
# COMPACT_ATOMS: atom_id res chain seq x y z
N MET A 1 -7.29 -35.68 41.10
CA MET A 1 -6.52 -34.46 41.46
C MET A 1 -5.07 -34.72 41.12
N PHE A 2 -4.49 -33.94 40.19
CA PHE A 2 -3.07 -33.78 39.82
C PHE A 2 -3.15 -33.03 38.47
N GLY A 3 -2.49 -31.93 38.16
CA GLY A 3 -1.55 -31.07 38.84
C GLY A 3 -1.35 -29.87 37.89
N LEU A 4 -1.14 -28.70 38.47
CA LEU A 4 -0.94 -27.44 37.79
C LEU A 4 0.31 -27.48 36.88
N GLU A 5 0.14 -27.69 35.59
CA GLU A 5 1.00 -27.04 34.61
C GLU A 5 0.12 -26.16 33.73
N LYS A 6 0.07 -24.88 34.12
CA LYS A 6 -0.20 -23.82 33.17
C LYS A 6 0.91 -23.87 32.13
N GLN A 7 0.76 -24.73 31.11
CA GLN A 7 1.39 -24.47 29.82
C GLN A 7 0.99 -23.04 29.50
N LYS A 8 1.98 -22.15 29.47
CA LYS A 8 1.84 -20.87 28.82
C LYS A 8 1.27 -21.20 27.45
N LYS A 9 -0.05 -21.03 27.27
CA LYS A 9 -0.58 -20.77 25.94
C LYS A 9 0.32 -19.66 25.44
N PRO A 10 0.94 -19.78 24.25
CA PRO A 10 1.47 -18.60 23.59
C PRO A 10 0.27 -17.74 23.20
N GLY A 11 -0.34 -17.09 24.20
CA GLY A 11 -1.07 -15.86 24.08
C GLY A 11 -0.02 -14.75 24.08
N GLY A 12 -0.09 -13.75 23.21
CA GLY A 12 -1.19 -13.39 22.36
C GLY A 12 -0.68 -12.64 21.14
N LYS A 13 -1.47 -12.79 20.07
CA LYS A 13 -1.22 -12.29 18.72
C LYS A 13 0.02 -12.95 18.15
N SER A 14 -0.20 -13.86 17.21
CA SER A 14 0.78 -14.11 16.16
C SER A 14 1.36 -12.77 15.76
N ASP A 15 2.67 -12.58 15.92
CA ASP A 15 3.40 -11.59 15.13
C ASP A 15 3.25 -12.07 13.68
N GLU A 16 2.09 -11.78 13.07
CA GLU A 16 1.90 -11.91 11.65
C GLU A 16 3.05 -11.14 11.03
N PHE A 17 3.85 -11.83 10.21
CA PHE A 17 4.90 -11.19 9.47
C PHE A 17 4.27 -10.07 8.64
N LEU A 18 4.47 -8.83 9.07
CA LEU A 18 4.00 -7.64 8.40
C LEU A 18 5.16 -7.05 7.63
N TYR A 19 4.93 -6.82 6.34
CA TYR A 19 5.89 -6.07 5.54
C TYR A 19 6.04 -4.65 6.10
N GLU A 20 7.23 -4.06 5.96
CA GLU A 20 7.48 -2.71 6.46
C GLU A 20 6.47 -1.70 5.92
N LEU A 21 6.14 -1.80 4.62
CA LEU A 21 5.11 -0.96 3.99
C LEU A 21 3.74 -1.12 4.66
N GLU A 22 3.35 -2.33 5.05
CA GLU A 22 2.07 -2.55 5.74
C GLU A 22 2.06 -1.92 7.13
N LYS A 23 3.20 -1.95 7.84
CA LYS A 23 3.36 -1.23 9.11
C LYS A 23 3.20 0.28 8.88
N GLU A 24 3.82 0.82 7.84
CA GLU A 24 3.72 2.25 7.51
C GLU A 24 2.31 2.67 7.09
N LEU A 25 1.59 1.86 6.32
CA LEU A 25 0.24 2.15 5.85
C LEU A 25 -0.81 2.08 6.97
N LYS A 26 -0.53 1.39 8.07
CA LYS A 26 -1.35 1.43 9.30
C LYS A 26 -1.27 2.78 10.01
N HIS A 27 -0.16 3.52 9.86
CA HIS A 27 -0.02 4.85 10.45
C HIS A 27 -0.72 5.91 9.57
N PRO A 28 -1.69 6.67 10.09
CA PRO A 28 -2.53 7.57 9.28
C PRO A 28 -1.74 8.69 8.60
N VAL A 29 -0.73 9.24 9.29
CA VAL A 29 0.14 10.30 8.75
C VAL A 29 0.98 9.77 7.59
N LYS A 30 1.72 8.67 7.80
CA LYS A 30 2.55 8.04 6.76
C LYS A 30 1.71 7.59 5.57
N ARG A 31 0.55 6.97 5.81
CA ARG A 31 -0.41 6.58 4.77
C ARG A 31 -0.81 7.77 3.90
N ASN A 32 -1.17 8.90 4.50
CA ASN A 32 -1.56 10.10 3.74
C ASN A 32 -0.38 10.68 2.95
N THR A 33 0.84 10.65 3.50
CA THR A 33 2.05 11.09 2.79
C THR A 33 2.35 10.21 1.58
N ILE A 34 2.30 8.88 1.74
CA ILE A 34 2.51 7.91 0.66
C ILE A 34 1.40 8.08 -0.40
N LYS A 35 0.14 8.21 0.03
CA LYS A 35 -1.00 8.45 -0.87
C LYS A 35 -0.79 9.71 -1.72
N LYS A 36 -0.44 10.85 -1.11
CA LYS A 36 -0.18 12.10 -1.83
C LYS A 36 0.97 11.95 -2.83
N LYS A 37 2.03 11.23 -2.46
CA LYS A 37 3.17 10.96 -3.35
C LYS A 37 2.73 10.15 -4.57
N VAL A 38 1.94 9.09 -4.38
CA VAL A 38 1.37 8.27 -5.46
C VAL A 38 0.45 9.09 -6.36
N GLU A 39 -0.44 9.89 -5.77
CA GLU A 39 -1.35 10.76 -6.53
C GLU A 39 -0.58 11.79 -7.37
N SER A 40 0.47 12.39 -6.82
CA SER A 40 1.34 13.31 -7.56
C SER A 40 2.02 12.62 -8.75
N ARG A 41 2.53 11.39 -8.58
CA ARG A 41 3.11 10.61 -9.70
C ARG A 41 2.08 10.27 -10.77
N ILE A 42 0.86 9.89 -10.39
CA ILE A 42 -0.24 9.64 -11.32
C ILE A 42 -0.53 10.90 -12.16
N GLN A 43 -0.59 12.08 -11.54
CA GLN A 43 -0.81 13.33 -12.27
C GLN A 43 0.34 13.66 -13.23
N GLN A 44 1.59 13.45 -12.81
CA GLN A 44 2.76 13.64 -13.69
C GLN A 44 2.70 12.74 -14.93
N ILE A 45 2.37 11.46 -14.74
CA ILE A 45 2.25 10.50 -15.85
C ILE A 45 1.08 10.88 -16.77
N LYS A 46 -0.08 11.26 -16.21
CA LYS A 46 -1.23 11.71 -17.01
C LYS A 46 -0.91 12.97 -17.82
N SER A 47 -0.15 13.91 -17.26
CA SER A 47 0.32 15.09 -17.98
C SER A 47 1.28 14.73 -19.12
N ALA A 48 2.22 13.81 -18.88
CA ALA A 48 3.11 13.32 -19.92
C ALA A 48 2.33 12.66 -21.07
N LEU A 49 1.37 11.78 -20.77
CA LEU A 49 0.52 11.11 -21.77
C LEU A 49 -0.30 12.09 -22.62
N ARG A 50 -0.72 13.23 -22.06
CA ARG A 50 -1.42 14.29 -22.81
C ARG A 50 -0.49 15.13 -23.69
N GLY A 51 0.82 15.13 -23.40
CA GLY A 51 1.82 15.91 -24.12
C GLY A 51 2.17 15.39 -25.51
N GLY A 52 1.67 14.21 -25.89
CA GLY A 52 1.99 13.57 -27.17
C GLY A 52 3.39 12.95 -27.13
N ILE A 53 3.47 11.74 -26.58
CA ILE A 53 4.69 10.94 -26.48
C ILE A 53 4.73 9.92 -27.62
N GLU A 54 5.92 9.45 -27.99
CA GLU A 54 6.06 8.37 -28.96
C GLU A 54 5.37 7.08 -28.49
N GLN A 55 4.99 6.23 -29.45
CA GLN A 55 4.10 5.09 -29.20
C GLN A 55 4.68 4.08 -28.20
N GLU A 56 6.00 3.84 -28.24
CA GLU A 56 6.69 2.95 -27.29
C GLU A 56 6.66 3.50 -25.85
N ASP A 57 6.90 4.80 -25.68
CA ASP A 57 6.85 5.47 -24.38
C ASP A 57 5.42 5.55 -23.84
N TYR A 58 4.44 5.67 -24.74
CA TYR A 58 3.02 5.70 -24.38
C TYR A 58 2.58 4.39 -23.70
N ASP A 59 2.93 3.24 -24.28
CA ASP A 59 2.55 1.93 -23.75
C ASP A 59 3.24 1.63 -22.40
N GLN A 60 4.51 2.03 -22.27
CA GLN A 60 5.24 1.92 -21.00
C GLN A 60 4.62 2.81 -19.91
N LEU A 61 4.33 4.08 -20.23
CA LEU A 61 3.73 5.00 -19.27
C LEU A 61 2.31 4.61 -18.90
N ASN A 62 1.54 4.02 -19.83
CA ASN A 62 0.24 3.44 -19.50
C ASN A 62 0.34 2.24 -18.55
N THR A 63 1.34 1.38 -18.75
CA THR A 63 1.60 0.24 -17.84
C THR A 63 1.95 0.74 -16.45
N ILE A 64 2.86 1.71 -16.36
CA ILE A 64 3.27 2.32 -15.10
C ILE A 64 2.09 3.01 -14.41
N LEU A 65 1.26 3.75 -15.17
CA LEU A 65 0.05 4.40 -14.67
C LEU A 65 -0.88 3.41 -13.99
N ARG A 66 -1.18 2.27 -14.66
CA ARG A 66 -2.02 1.20 -14.10
C ARG A 66 -1.43 0.64 -12.81
N GLY A 67 -0.10 0.50 -12.74
CA GLY A 67 0.61 0.09 -11.52
C GLY A 67 0.39 1.05 -10.36
N TYR A 68 0.56 2.35 -10.58
CA TYR A 68 0.30 3.36 -9.54
C TYR A 68 -1.18 3.43 -9.13
N GLU A 69 -2.12 3.25 -10.06
CA GLU A 69 -3.55 3.18 -9.75
C GLU A 69 -3.89 1.94 -8.89
N ALA A 70 -3.24 0.80 -9.15
CA ALA A 70 -3.36 -0.39 -8.32
C ALA A 70 -2.83 -0.15 -6.89
N ILE A 71 -1.68 0.52 -6.76
CA ILE A 71 -1.13 0.93 -5.45
C ILE A 71 -2.11 1.85 -4.71
N LEU A 72 -2.67 2.85 -5.39
CA LEU A 72 -3.63 3.77 -4.79
C LEU A 72 -4.88 3.04 -4.27
N LYS A 73 -5.40 2.09 -5.05
CA LYS A 73 -6.51 1.20 -4.62
C LYS A 73 -6.12 0.36 -3.41
N MET A 74 -4.91 -0.19 -3.39
CA MET A 74 -4.39 -1.00 -2.28
C MET A 74 -4.29 -0.16 -0.99
N ILE A 75 -3.73 1.04 -1.06
CA ILE A 75 -3.67 1.98 0.08
C ILE A 75 -5.06 2.29 0.63
N GLY A 76 -6.07 2.42 -0.25
CA GLY A 76 -7.46 2.63 0.12
C GLY A 76 -8.09 1.48 0.93
N ARG A 77 -7.51 0.28 0.93
CA ARG A 77 -7.98 -0.83 1.77
C ARG A 77 -7.52 -0.72 3.22
N PHE A 78 -6.51 0.11 3.50
CA PHE A 78 -5.98 0.36 4.84
C PHE A 78 -6.66 1.51 5.57
N THR A 79 -7.69 2.15 5.00
CA THR A 79 -8.53 3.09 5.77
C THR A 79 -9.38 2.32 6.77
N PRO A 80 -9.33 2.66 8.07
CA PRO A 80 -10.22 2.05 9.04
C PRO A 80 -11.68 2.34 8.65
N LYS A 81 -12.52 1.29 8.63
CA LYS A 81 -13.97 1.48 8.55
C LYS A 81 -14.40 2.21 9.83
N HIS A 82 -15.00 3.39 9.66
CA HIS A 82 -15.69 4.08 10.74
C HIS A 82 -16.89 3.27 11.23
#